data_AF-E6QLW8-F1
#
_entry.id   AF-E6QLW8-F1
#
_cell.length_a   1.000
_cell.length_b   1.000
_cell.length_c   1.000
_cell.angle_alpha   90.00
_cell.angle_beta   90.00
_cell.angle_gamma   90.00
#
_symmetry.space_group_name_H-M   'P 1'
#
loop_
_entity.id
_entity.type
_entity.pdbx_description
1 polymer ?
#
loop_
_entity_poly.entity_id
_entity_poly.type
_entity_poly.pdbx_seq_one_letter_code
_entity_poly.pdbx_strand_id
1 'polypeptide(L)' 'MSELDKEFLLKLATLCEEYDASFCYTTDDDGIHISVDGGREVFVGFLIDAPRELRDAT' A
#
# COMPACT_ATOMS: atom_id res chain seq x y z
N MET A 1 6.37 18.68 -8.18
CA MET A 1 6.73 17.26 -7.96
C MET A 1 8.22 17.14 -8.12
N SER A 2 8.92 16.72 -7.06
CA SER A 2 10.35 16.50 -7.06
C SER A 2 10.72 15.26 -7.87
N GLU A 3 12.02 15.07 -8.17
CA GLU A 3 12.47 13.80 -8.79
C GLU A 3 12.25 12.61 -7.85
N LEU A 4 12.36 12.81 -6.53
CA LEU A 4 12.06 11.78 -5.54
C LEU A 4 10.59 11.37 -5.56
N ASP A 5 9.67 12.33 -5.68
CA ASP A 5 8.24 12.07 -5.78
C ASP A 5 7.92 11.23 -7.03
N LYS A 6 8.57 11.55 -8.17
CA LYS A 6 8.42 10.80 -9.41
C LYS A 6 8.92 9.36 -9.26
N GLU A 7 10.10 9.18 -8.68
CA GLU A 7 10.68 7.86 -8.46
C GLU A 7 9.78 7.01 -7.56
N PHE A 8 9.26 7.60 -6.49
CA PHE A 8 8.31 6.93 -5.59
C PHE A 8 7.04 6.48 -6.33
N LEU A 9 6.40 7.37 -7.09
CA LEU A 9 5.18 7.07 -7.82
C LEU A 9 5.39 6.01 -8.90
N LEU A 10 6.53 6.03 -9.59
CA LEU A 10 6.88 5.00 -10.58
C LEU A 10 7.04 3.62 -9.94
N LYS A 11 7.73 3.54 -8.80
CA LYS A 11 7.87 2.27 -8.06
C LYS A 11 6.53 1.77 -7.54
N LEU A 12 5.70 2.66 -7.00
CA LEU A 12 4.36 2.30 -6.53
C LEU A 12 3.49 1.79 -7.68
N ALA A 13 3.52 2.44 -8.85
CA ALA A 13 2.77 2.00 -10.03
C ALA A 13 3.19 0.59 -10.48
N THR A 14 4.50 0.31 -10.56
CA THR A 14 5.00 -1.03 -10.88
C THR A 14 4.50 -2.08 -9.89
N LEU A 15 4.50 -1.79 -8.58
CA LEU A 15 3.97 -2.71 -7.57
C LEU A 15 2.46 -2.95 -7.73
N CYS A 16 1.69 -1.90 -8.04
CA CYS A 16 0.26 -2.04 -8.29
C CYS A 16 -0.02 -2.94 -9.51
N GLU A 17 0.74 -2.79 -10.58
CA GLU A 17 0.59 -3.60 -11.78
C GLU A 17 1.05 -5.06 -11.57
N GLU A 18 2.15 -5.28 -10.85
CA GLU A 18 2.73 -6.60 -10.60
C GLU A 18 1.82 -7.48 -9.73
N TYR A 19 1.20 -6.90 -8.70
CA TYR A 19 0.40 -7.63 -7.71
C TYR A 19 -1.11 -7.42 -7.85
N ASP A 20 -1.58 -6.77 -8.93
CA ASP A 20 -2.96 -6.32 -9.07
C ASP A 20 -3.46 -5.61 -7.78
N ALA A 21 -2.64 -4.68 -7.30
CA ALA A 21 -2.82 -4.09 -5.98
C ALA A 21 -3.78 -2.89 -6.01
N SER A 22 -4.57 -2.77 -4.95
CA SER A 22 -5.48 -1.65 -4.73
C SER A 22 -5.39 -1.12 -3.30
N PHE A 23 -5.60 0.19 -3.18
CA PHE A 23 -5.52 0.93 -1.93
C PHE A 23 -6.84 1.65 -1.70
N CYS A 24 -7.50 1.42 -0.57
CA CYS A 24 -8.74 2.10 -0.23
C CYS A 24 -8.78 2.51 1.25
N TYR A 25 -9.68 3.43 1.55
CA TYR A 25 -10.05 3.84 2.90
C TYR A 25 -11.54 3.60 3.07
N THR A 26 -11.96 3.30 4.29
CA THR A 26 -13.37 3.17 4.64
C THR A 26 -13.85 4.46 5.32
N THR A 27 -15.12 4.50 5.73
CA THR A 27 -15.61 5.55 6.62
C THR A 27 -15.19 5.35 8.07
N ASP A 28 -14.56 4.21 8.38
CA ASP A 28 -14.07 3.86 9.69
C ASP A 28 -12.64 4.39 9.88
N ASP A 29 -12.23 4.60 11.14
CA ASP A 29 -10.89 5.08 11.50
C ASP A 29 -9.94 3.88 11.72
N ASP A 30 -9.80 3.04 10.70
CA ASP A 30 -9.00 1.81 10.72
C ASP A 30 -7.75 1.85 9.82
N GLY A 31 -7.62 2.90 9.00
CA GLY A 31 -6.42 3.21 8.23
C GLY A 31 -6.58 2.91 6.74
N ILE A 32 -5.49 2.50 6.10
CA ILE A 32 -5.49 2.13 4.69
C ILE A 32 -5.60 0.62 4.55
N HIS A 33 -6.48 0.20 3.65
CA HIS A 33 -6.61 -1.18 3.23
C HIS A 33 -5.78 -1.38 1.98
N ILE A 34 -4.90 -2.38 2.00
CA ILE A 34 -4.10 -2.79 0.86
C ILE A 34 -4.55 -4.19 0.45
N SER A 35 -5.02 -4.33 -0.77
CA SER A 35 -5.41 -5.60 -1.37
C SER A 35 -4.53 -5.92 -2.57
N VAL A 36 -4.29 -7.20 -2.83
CA VAL A 36 -3.56 -7.73 -3.99
C VAL A 36 -4.36 -8.86 -4.65
N ASP A 37 -3.89 -9.38 -5.77
CA ASP A 37 -4.51 -10.52 -6.49
C ASP A 37 -6.02 -10.30 -6.77
N GLY A 38 -6.43 -9.07 -7.08
CA GLY A 38 -7.82 -8.74 -7.42
C GLY A 38 -8.78 -8.68 -6.23
N GLY A 39 -8.28 -8.53 -4.99
CA GLY A 39 -9.12 -8.22 -3.81
C GLY A 39 -8.75 -8.97 -2.52
N ARG A 40 -7.62 -9.68 -2.47
CA ARG A 40 -7.12 -10.30 -1.25
C ARG A 40 -6.47 -9.24 -0.37
N GLU A 41 -7.13 -8.88 0.72
CA GLU A 41 -6.59 -7.95 1.72
C GLU A 41 -5.34 -8.53 2.40
N VAL A 42 -4.26 -7.77 2.39
CA VAL A 42 -2.95 -8.16 2.96
C VAL A 42 -2.48 -7.22 4.06
N PHE A 43 -3.09 -6.03 4.18
CA PHE A 43 -2.77 -5.09 5.24
C PHE A 43 -3.97 -4.16 5.49
N VAL A 44 -4.22 -3.89 6.78
CA VAL A 44 -5.11 -2.82 7.26
C VAL A 44 -4.40 -2.12 8.42
N GLY A 45 -4.31 -0.81 8.34
CA GLY A 45 -3.73 -0.01 9.40
C GLY A 45 -3.19 1.33 8.92
N PHE A 46 -2.53 2.04 9.82
CA PHE A 46 -1.96 3.36 9.51
C PHE A 46 -0.53 3.23 9.01
N LEU A 47 -0.20 3.87 7.88
CA LEU A 47 1.17 3.96 7.35
C LEU A 47 2.00 5.04 8.09
N ILE A 48 1.94 5.04 9.42
CA ILE A 48 2.78 5.89 10.28
C ILE A 48 3.99 5.05 10.67
N ASP A 49 5.19 5.52 10.34
CA ASP A 49 6.47 4.86 10.66
C ASP A 49 6.60 3.41 10.18
N ALA A 50 6.43 3.16 8.86
CA ALA A 50 6.62 1.86 8.19
C ALA A 50 6.33 0.65 9.12
N PRO A 51 5.03 0.39 9.38
CA PRO A 51 4.56 -0.46 10.48
C PRO A 51 5.23 -1.82 10.48
N ARG A 52 5.36 -2.40 11.68
CA ARG A 52 6.12 -3.64 11.89
C ARG A 52 5.54 -4.80 11.07
N GLU A 53 4.23 -4.81 10.89
CA GLU A 53 3.47 -5.74 10.08
C GLU A 53 3.93 -5.77 8.62
N LEU A 54 4.37 -4.65 8.06
CA LEU A 54 4.96 -4.60 6.70
C LEU A 54 6.40 -5.13 6.67
N ARG A 55 7.13 -5.03 7.80
CA ARG A 55 8.53 -5.47 7.90
C ARG A 55 8.67 -6.96 8.19
N ASP A 56 7.74 -7.49 8.99
CA ASP A 56 7.72 -8.86 9.47
C ASP A 56 6.79 -9.76 8.61
N ALA A 57 6.26 -9.25 7.50
CA ALA A 57 5.48 -10.02 6.53
C ALA A 57 6.34 -11.18 6.01
N THR A 58 5.95 -12.42 6.37
CA THR A 58 6.64 -13.67 6.01
C THR A 58 5.69 -14.61 5.27
#